data_AF-X0QZN8-F1
#
_entry.id   AF-X0QZN8-F1
#
_cell.length_a   1.000
_cell.length_b   1.000
_cell.length_c   1.000
_cell.angle_alpha   90.00
_cell.angle_beta   90.00
_cell.angle_gamma   90.00
#
_symmetry.space_group_name_H-M   'P 1'
#
loop_
_entity.id
_entity.type
_entity.pdbx_description
1 polymer ?
#
loop_
_entity_poly.entity_id
_entity_poly.type
_entity_poly.pdbx_seq_one_letter_code
_entity_poly.pdbx_strand_id
1 'polypeptide(L)'
;MRYQSTRPKRQFLSGVRCPKCQVMDAVVQINIVAPEPDEYIECTLCGHSEHRPDPDVISAKNHAEDQLIRDAMATGTSGTVKFKP
;
A
#
# COMPACT_ATOMS: atom_id res chain seq x y z
N MET A 1 13.68 -16.34 26.98
CA MET A 1 12.85 -15.19 26.57
C MET A 1 13.65 -14.28 25.66
N ARG A 2 13.14 -13.93 24.46
CA ARG A 2 13.72 -12.83 23.67
C ARG A 2 13.18 -11.51 24.22
N TYR A 3 14.05 -10.57 24.58
CA TYR A 3 13.65 -9.23 25.02
C TYR A 3 13.00 -8.51 23.83
N GLN A 4 11.68 -8.39 23.84
CA GLN A 4 10.96 -7.52 22.92
C GLN A 4 10.87 -6.15 23.59
N SER A 5 11.73 -5.23 23.17
CA SER A 5 11.62 -3.83 23.53
C SER A 5 10.25 -3.31 23.09
N THR A 6 9.48 -2.76 24.02
CA THR A 6 8.21 -2.06 23.75
C THR A 6 8.41 -0.72 23.05
N ARG A 7 9.67 -0.27 22.86
CA ARG A 7 9.99 0.96 22.16
C ARG A 7 9.64 0.84 20.67
N PRO A 8 9.10 1.93 20.07
CA PRO A 8 8.83 1.97 18.64
C PRO A 8 10.11 1.72 17.85
N LYS A 9 10.03 0.86 16.84
CA LYS A 9 11.17 0.54 15.97
C LYS A 9 11.17 1.50 14.80
N ARG A 10 12.31 2.17 14.59
CA ARG A 10 12.54 3.05 13.44
C ARG A 10 13.47 2.34 12.47
N GLN A 11 13.03 2.14 11.24
CA GLN A 11 13.75 1.49 10.17
C GLN A 11 13.94 2.45 9.01
N PHE A 12 15.18 2.63 8.57
CA PHE A 12 15.48 3.47 7.42
C PHE A 12 15.23 2.70 6.12
N LEU A 13 14.50 3.31 5.18
CA LEU A 13 14.20 2.72 3.88
C LEU A 13 15.13 3.33 2.82
N SER A 14 16.14 2.55 2.40
CA SER A 14 17.02 2.94 1.29
C SER A 14 16.35 2.70 -0.07
N GLY A 15 16.67 3.54 -1.04
CA GLY A 15 16.17 3.46 -2.41
C GLY A 15 14.74 3.99 -2.61
N VAL A 16 14.08 4.48 -1.55
CA VAL A 16 12.72 5.02 -1.62
C VAL A 16 12.76 6.53 -1.86
N ARG A 17 11.95 7.00 -2.81
CA ARG A 17 11.69 8.43 -3.02
C ARG A 17 10.52 8.87 -2.16
N CYS A 18 10.67 10.00 -1.47
CA CYS A 18 9.52 10.62 -0.83
C CYS A 18 8.49 11.07 -1.89
N PRO A 19 7.19 10.76 -1.74
CA PRO A 19 6.16 11.15 -2.71
C PRO A 19 5.98 12.67 -2.81
N LYS A 20 6.27 13.42 -1.74
CA LYS A 20 6.06 14.87 -1.69
C LYS A 20 7.26 15.69 -2.19
N CYS A 21 8.47 15.39 -1.74
CA CYS A 21 9.68 16.16 -2.10
C CYS A 21 10.58 15.45 -3.11
N GLN A 22 10.27 14.20 -3.49
CA GLN A 22 11.03 13.37 -4.45
C GLN A 22 12.49 13.11 -4.08
N VAL A 23 12.91 13.44 -2.86
CA VAL A 23 14.25 13.17 -2.38
C VAL A 23 14.41 11.67 -2.10
N MET A 24 15.54 11.12 -2.55
CA MET A 24 15.97 9.74 -2.30
C MET A 24 16.43 9.59 -0.85
N ASP A 25 16.28 8.40 -0.27
CA ASP A 25 16.96 8.02 0.98
C ASP A 25 16.64 8.96 2.16
N ALA A 26 15.42 9.50 2.17
CA ALA A 26 14.95 10.44 3.19
C ALA A 26 13.76 9.89 3.98
N VAL A 27 13.48 8.59 3.87
CA VAL A 27 12.24 7.96 4.32
C VAL A 27 12.52 6.97 5.45
N VAL A 28 11.79 7.09 6.55
CA VAL A 28 11.89 6.23 7.73
C VAL A 28 10.54 5.59 8.00
N GLN A 29 10.53 4.27 8.15
CA GLN A 29 9.38 3.52 8.62
C GLN A 29 9.42 3.45 10.15
N ILE A 30 8.29 3.76 10.77
CA ILE A 30 8.13 3.75 12.21
C ILE A 30 7.03 2.75 12.53
N ASN A 31 7.41 1.69 13.25
CA ASN A 31 6.51 0.65 13.71
C ASN A 31 6.31 0.81 15.23
N ILE A 32 5.14 1.28 15.61
CA ILE A 32 4.67 1.38 17.00
C ILE A 32 4.09 0.01 17.37
N VAL A 33 4.59 -0.57 18.47
CA VAL A 33 4.16 -1.89 18.95
C VAL A 33 3.14 -1.78 20.10
N ALA A 34 3.18 -0.67 20.85
CA ALA A 34 2.27 -0.42 21.98
C ALA A 34 2.13 1.09 22.20
N PRO A 35 0.97 1.60 22.64
CA PRO A 35 -0.24 0.86 23.07
C PRO A 35 -1.16 0.38 21.95
N GLU A 36 -1.12 1.00 20.77
CA GLU A 36 -1.88 0.60 19.58
C GLU A 36 -0.86 0.29 18.45
N PRO A 37 -0.96 -0.87 17.78
CA PRO A 37 -0.03 -1.23 16.74
C PRO A 37 -0.26 -0.32 15.53
N ASP A 38 0.73 0.50 15.21
CA ASP A 38 0.63 1.49 14.16
C ASP A 38 1.91 1.51 13.32
N GLU A 39 1.75 1.51 11.99
CA GLU A 39 2.83 1.57 11.01
C GLU A 39 2.66 2.81 10.13
N TYR A 40 3.62 3.73 10.23
CA TYR A 40 3.64 4.92 9.38
C TYR A 40 5.03 5.19 8.85
N ILE A 41 5.06 5.94 7.75
CA ILE A 41 6.27 6.33 7.06
C ILE A 41 6.43 7.84 7.21
N GLU A 42 7.61 8.29 7.61
CA GLU A 42 7.96 9.70 7.80
C GLU A 42 9.16 10.09 6.94
N CYS A 43 9.08 11.25 6.29
CA CYS A 43 10.22 11.83 5.58
C CYS A 43 10.96 12.83 6.48
N THR A 44 12.27 12.61 6.67
CA THR A 44 13.12 13.42 7.57
C THR A 44 13.42 14.82 7.04
N LEU A 45 13.23 15.06 5.74
CA LEU A 45 13.55 16.35 5.10
C LEU A 45 12.36 17.29 5.01
N CYS A 46 11.18 16.77 4.66
CA CYS A 46 9.97 17.58 4.46
C CYS A 46 8.91 17.37 5.55
N GLY A 47 9.14 16.46 6.50
CA GLY A 47 8.21 16.15 7.58
C GLY A 47 6.91 15.50 7.11
N HIS A 48 6.91 14.89 5.91
CA HIS A 48 5.71 14.23 5.41
C HIS A 48 5.51 12.89 6.11
N SER A 49 4.35 12.69 6.74
CA SER A 49 3.95 11.39 7.27
C SER A 49 2.79 10.82 6.48
N GLU A 50 2.90 9.54 6.11
CA GLU A 50 1.81 8.76 5.55
C GLU A 50 1.60 7.51 6.40
N HIS A 51 0.35 7.29 6.77
CA HIS A 51 -0.06 6.06 7.44
C HIS A 51 -0.24 4.96 6.39
N ARG A 52 0.24 3.75 6.68
CA ARG A 52 0.02 2.62 5.77
C ARG A 52 -1.42 2.12 5.97
N PRO A 53 -2.32 2.24 4.98
CA PRO A 53 -3.68 1.72 5.13
C PRO A 53 -3.67 0.22 5.44
N ASP A 54 -4.59 -0.21 6.31
CA ASP A 54 -4.64 -1.59 6.79
C ASP A 54 -4.64 -2.60 5.63
N PRO A 55 -3.81 -3.65 5.71
CA PRO A 55 -3.67 -4.64 4.64
C PRO A 55 -5.00 -5.34 4.30
N ASP A 56 -5.91 -5.45 5.28
CA ASP A 56 -7.23 -6.05 5.10
C ASP A 56 -8.14 -5.18 4.22
N VAL A 57 -8.06 -3.85 4.34
CA VAL A 57 -8.84 -2.92 3.52
C VAL A 57 -8.35 -2.94 2.07
N ILE A 58 -7.04 -3.06 1.88
CA ILE A 58 -6.43 -3.17 0.55
C ILE A 58 -6.82 -4.50 -0.10
N SER A 59 -6.75 -5.61 0.65
CA SER A 59 -7.12 -6.94 0.15
C SER A 59 -8.60 -7.01 -0.22
N ALA A 60 -9.49 -6.45 0.60
CA ALA A 60 -10.92 -6.41 0.30
C ALA A 60 -11.23 -5.63 -0.99
N LYS A 61 -10.54 -4.50 -1.23
CA LYS A 61 -10.66 -3.74 -2.48
C LYS A 61 -10.18 -4.54 -3.68
N ASN A 62 -9.00 -5.16 -3.57
CA ASN A 62 -8.41 -6.02 -4.61
C ASN A 62 -9.31 -7.22 -4.97
N HIS A 63 -9.97 -7.83 -3.98
CA HIS A 63 -10.92 -8.90 -4.24
C HIS A 63 -12.20 -8.42 -4.91
N ALA A 64 -12.70 -7.23 -4.56
CA ALA A 64 -13.89 -6.66 -5.17
C ALA A 64 -13.65 -6.30 -6.65
N GLU A 65 -12.51 -5.68 -6.98
CA GLU A 65 -12.15 -5.38 -8.37
C GLU A 65 -11.94 -6.63 -9.23
N ASP A 66 -11.33 -7.68 -8.68
CA ASP A 66 -11.14 -8.96 -9.39
C ASP A 66 -12.47 -9.73 -9.60
N GLN A 67 -13.43 -9.59 -8.69
CA GLN A 67 -14.79 -10.10 -8.90
C GLN A 67 -15.51 -9.35 -10.03
N LEU A 68 -15.43 -8.02 -10.05
CA LEU A 68 -16.03 -7.19 -11.11
C LEU A 68 -15.47 -7.53 -12.50
N ILE A 69 -14.16 -7.77 -12.62
CA ILE A 69 -13.52 -8.18 -13.88
C ILE A 69 -14.01 -9.57 -14.31
N ARG A 70 -14.14 -10.52 -13.37
CA ARG A 70 -14.66 -11.87 -13.67
C ARG A 70 -16.12 -11.83 -14.11
N ASP A 71 -16.97 -11.03 -13.46
CA ASP A 71 -18.38 -10.90 -13.82
C ASP A 71 -18.55 -10.28 -15.22
N ALA A 72 -17.72 -9.30 -15.57
CA ALA A 72 -17.69 -8.69 -16.90
C ALA A 72 -17.24 -9.66 -18.00
N MET A 73 -16.31 -10.57 -17.70
CA MET A 73 -15.88 -11.63 -18.65
C MET A 73 -16.93 -12.74 -18.78
N ALA A 74 -17.69 -13.03 -17.73
CA ALA A 74 -18.76 -14.03 -17.74
C ALA A 74 -20.00 -13.56 -18.53
N THR A 75 -20.29 -12.26 -18.54
CA THR A 75 -21.37 -11.65 -19.35
C THR A 75 -20.92 -11.31 -20.77
N GLY A 76 -20.14 -12.21 -21.39
CA GLY A 76 -19.61 -12.08 -22.74
C GLY A 76 -20.63 -11.53 -23.73
N THR A 77 -20.43 -10.29 -24.17
CA THR A 77 -21.18 -9.72 -25.27
C THR A 77 -20.75 -10.43 -26.54
N SER A 78 -21.54 -11.40 -26.99
CA SER A 78 -21.44 -12.05 -28.30
C SER A 78 -21.80 -11.04 -29.40
N GLY A 79 -20.97 -10.01 -29.58
CA GLY A 79 -21.08 -9.05 -30.67
C GLY A 79 -20.49 -9.65 -31.93
N THR A 80 -21.34 -10.11 -32.86
CA THR A 80 -20.88 -10.55 -34.18
C THR A 80 -20.35 -9.33 -34.96
N VAL A 81 -19.02 -9.24 -35.13
CA VAL A 81 -18.41 -8.22 -35.98
C VAL A 81 -18.60 -8.64 -37.45
N LYS A 82 -19.58 -8.04 -38.14
CA LYS A 82 -19.76 -8.25 -39.59
C LYS A 82 -18.65 -7.53 -40.36
N PHE A 83 -17.70 -8.29 -40.91
CA PHE A 83 -16.77 -7.77 -41.91
C PHE A 83 -17.51 -7.57 -43.24
N LYS A 84 -17.41 -6.35 -43.78
CA LYS A 84 -17.93 -5.99 -45.09
C LYS A 84 -16.85 -6.31 -46.15
N PRO A 85 -17.19 -6.90 -47.31
CA PRO A 85 -16.22 -7.19 -48.37
C PRO A 85 -15.65 -5.91 -49.00
#